data_AF-A0A2N3EE54-F1
#
_entry.id   AF-A0A2N3EE54-F1
#
_cell.length_a   1.000
_cell.length_b   1.000
_cell.length_c   1.000
_cell.angle_alpha   90.00
_cell.angle_beta   90.00
_cell.angle_gamma   90.00
#
_symmetry.space_group_name_H-M   'P 1'
#
loop_
_entity.id
_entity.type
_entity.pdbx_description
1 polymer ?
#
loop_
_entity_poly.entity_id
_entity_poly.type
_entity_poly.pdbx_seq_one_letter_code
_entity_poly.pdbx_strand_id
1 'polypeptide(L)'
;MSMQRQIAIWAAVIAVFIVALWLLKGILLPFVAGMAIAYFLDPLADRLEEYGLSRGAATGVITISFIVVAVVLMIVLVPVLYNQLIALIEVAPTVLQHGQEFLLKLGDGRLGRLLGVQGPDVERAISESLTGSFDWLVNIVTSLGSQGLQIVGLVSLVVVTPVVAFYMLLDWDRMVERIDALLPRDHRDTIRKLARDINSVLEGFVRGQVIVCLILGFIYAVGLTLVGLKFGLVVGIIAGIISFIPYLGTILGFIVGAALALFQFWPDYFEIGLVVGVFAIGQFIEGNFLSPKLVGNRVGLHPVWVMFAIFAFAALFGFVGALLALPIAAALGVLARFGIAQYRRSQLYLGSSPGEVIPPRDTDS
;
A
#
# COMPACT_ATOMS: atom_id res chain seq x y z
N MET A 1 -2.56 -42.92 12.50
CA MET A 1 -3.70 -42.06 12.90
C MET A 1 -4.74 -42.09 11.80
N SER A 2 -6.03 -42.14 12.10
CA SER A 2 -7.06 -42.00 11.06
C SER A 2 -7.01 -40.60 10.45
N MET A 3 -7.29 -40.48 9.15
CA MET A 3 -7.31 -39.21 8.41
C MET A 3 -8.18 -38.14 9.10
N GLN A 4 -9.30 -38.57 9.70
CA GLN A 4 -10.18 -37.70 10.49
C GLN A 4 -9.50 -37.10 11.73
N ARG A 5 -8.65 -37.86 12.44
CA ARG A 5 -7.88 -37.33 13.58
C ARG A 5 -6.82 -36.34 13.13
N GLN A 6 -6.17 -36.59 12.00
CA GLN A 6 -5.21 -35.62 11.44
C GLN A 6 -5.90 -34.31 11.07
N ILE A 7 -7.05 -34.38 10.38
CA ILE A 7 -7.83 -33.19 10.01
C ILE A 7 -8.27 -32.42 11.26
N ALA A 8 -8.79 -33.09 12.29
CA ALA A 8 -9.23 -32.45 13.52
C ALA A 8 -8.08 -31.77 14.28
N ILE A 9 -6.91 -32.42 14.37
CA ILE A 9 -5.72 -31.84 14.99
C ILE A 9 -5.25 -30.61 14.21
N TRP A 10 -5.14 -30.71 12.89
CA TRP A 10 -4.73 -29.57 12.05
C TRP A 10 -5.73 -28.42 12.13
N ALA A 11 -7.03 -28.70 12.13
CA ALA A 11 -8.06 -27.69 12.30
C ALA A 11 -7.97 -26.98 13.67
N ALA A 12 -7.74 -27.73 14.75
CA ALA A 12 -7.56 -27.16 16.09
C ALA A 12 -6.28 -26.31 16.18
N VAL A 13 -5.17 -26.77 15.61
CA VAL A 13 -3.91 -26.01 15.55
C VAL A 13 -4.12 -24.69 14.78
N ILE A 14 -4.80 -24.74 13.64
CA ILE A 14 -5.13 -23.55 12.85
C ILE A 14 -6.03 -22.59 13.65
N ALA A 15 -7.05 -23.09 14.35
CA ALA A 15 -7.93 -22.26 15.16
C ALA A 15 -7.18 -21.55 16.30
N VAL A 16 -6.33 -22.27 17.04
CA VAL A 16 -5.49 -21.68 18.11
C VAL A 16 -4.54 -20.64 17.53
N PHE A 17 -3.92 -20.93 16.38
CA PHE A 17 -3.04 -19.99 15.69
C PHE A 17 -3.76 -18.70 15.29
N ILE A 18 -4.98 -18.79 14.73
CA ILE A 18 -5.80 -17.64 14.37
C ILE A 18 -6.16 -16.80 15.61
N VAL A 19 -6.57 -17.44 16.71
CA VAL A 19 -6.89 -16.73 17.96
C VAL A 19 -5.65 -16.02 18.52
N ALA A 20 -4.48 -16.68 18.49
CA ALA A 20 -3.22 -16.09 18.92
C ALA A 20 -2.86 -14.86 18.06
N LEU A 21 -2.99 -14.95 16.73
CA LEU A 21 -2.77 -13.80 15.83
C LEU A 21 -3.73 -12.65 16.14
N TRP A 22 -5.00 -12.95 16.42
CA TRP A 22 -6.00 -11.92 16.74
C TRP A 22 -5.70 -11.20 18.05
N LEU A 23 -5.28 -11.94 19.09
CA LEU A 23 -4.88 -11.39 20.39
C LEU A 23 -3.59 -10.58 20.31
N LEU A 24 -2.61 -11.04 19.52
CA LEU A 24 -1.26 -10.46 19.47
C LEU A 24 -1.07 -9.42 18.35
N LYS A 25 -2.09 -9.17 17.52
CA LYS A 25 -1.96 -8.30 16.33
C LYS A 25 -1.33 -6.94 16.64
N GLY A 26 -1.63 -6.33 17.79
CA GLY A 26 -1.09 -5.02 18.17
C GLY A 26 0.42 -5.01 18.40
N ILE A 27 1.00 -6.14 18.82
CA ILE A 27 2.44 -6.30 19.05
C ILE A 27 3.14 -6.86 17.81
N LEU A 28 2.45 -7.67 17.01
CA LEU A 28 3.02 -8.33 15.83
C LEU A 28 3.33 -7.36 14.68
N LEU A 29 2.64 -6.23 14.57
CA LEU A 29 2.81 -5.28 13.46
C LEU A 29 4.28 -4.86 13.21
N PRO A 30 5.05 -4.35 14.18
CA PRO A 30 6.45 -4.00 13.96
C PRO A 30 7.32 -5.22 13.58
N PHE A 31 6.99 -6.42 14.05
CA PHE A 31 7.72 -7.63 13.68
C PHE A 31 7.46 -8.04 12.23
N VAL A 32 6.19 -8.02 11.81
CA VAL A 32 5.80 -8.34 10.43
C VAL A 32 6.36 -7.29 9.46
N ALA A 33 6.29 -6.01 9.82
CA ALA A 33 6.90 -4.94 9.04
C ALA A 33 8.42 -5.13 8.93
N GLY A 34 9.10 -5.45 10.05
CA GLY A 34 10.54 -5.65 10.08
C GLY A 34 10.98 -6.85 9.25
N MET A 35 10.22 -7.94 9.32
CA MET A 35 10.43 -9.13 8.49
C MET A 35 10.24 -8.84 7.00
N ALA A 36 9.21 -8.08 6.63
CA ALA A 36 9.00 -7.68 5.24
C ALA A 36 10.11 -6.76 4.72
N ILE A 37 10.56 -5.79 5.53
CA ILE A 37 11.69 -4.93 5.20
C ILE A 37 12.96 -5.74 5.04
N ALA A 38 13.26 -6.65 5.99
CA ALA A 38 14.42 -7.53 5.91
C ALA A 38 14.40 -8.35 4.61
N TYR A 39 13.27 -8.97 4.28
CA TYR A 39 13.09 -9.71 3.04
C TYR A 39 13.37 -8.85 1.79
N PHE A 40 12.90 -7.60 1.75
CA PHE A 40 13.16 -6.71 0.62
C PHE A 40 14.59 -6.18 0.55
N LEU A 41 15.29 -6.11 1.69
CA LEU A 41 16.67 -5.64 1.77
C LEU A 41 17.69 -6.76 1.66
N ASP A 42 17.27 -8.02 1.77
CA ASP A 42 18.12 -9.21 1.62
C ASP A 42 18.90 -9.24 0.29
N PRO A 43 18.27 -9.01 -0.89
CA PRO A 43 19.02 -8.93 -2.16
C PRO A 43 19.98 -7.74 -2.24
N LEU A 44 19.87 -6.76 -1.36
CA LEU A 44 20.82 -5.66 -1.25
C LEU A 44 21.99 -6.04 -0.34
N ALA A 45 21.73 -6.81 0.73
CA ALA A 45 22.76 -7.37 1.60
C ALA A 45 23.67 -8.34 0.82
N ASP A 46 23.08 -9.25 0.04
CA ASP A 46 23.82 -10.19 -0.80
C ASP A 46 24.77 -9.46 -1.77
N ARG A 47 24.30 -8.37 -2.39
CA ARG A 47 25.15 -7.53 -3.26
C ARG A 47 26.30 -6.86 -2.51
N LEU A 48 26.07 -6.41 -1.28
CA LEU A 48 27.14 -5.85 -0.45
C LEU A 48 28.17 -6.91 -0.04
N GLU A 49 27.72 -8.15 0.18
CA GLU A 49 28.61 -9.29 0.41
C GLU A 49 29.43 -9.64 -0.83
N GLU A 50 28.83 -9.58 -2.03
CA GLU A 50 29.55 -9.72 -3.31
C GLU A 50 30.64 -8.65 -3.48
N TYR A 51 30.46 -7.45 -2.91
CA TYR A 51 31.49 -6.39 -2.85
C TYR A 51 32.54 -6.59 -1.73
N GLY A 52 32.46 -7.68 -0.96
CA GLY A 52 33.46 -8.08 0.03
C GLY A 52 33.14 -7.70 1.48
N LEU A 53 31.93 -7.21 1.79
CA LEU A 53 31.51 -7.00 3.18
C LEU A 53 31.16 -8.35 3.84
N SER A 54 31.39 -8.48 5.14
CA SER A 54 30.81 -9.59 5.90
C SER A 54 29.30 -9.37 6.07
N ARG A 55 28.51 -10.46 6.20
CA ARG A 55 27.05 -10.38 6.44
C ARG A 55 26.67 -9.35 7.49
N GLY A 56 27.35 -9.38 8.65
CA GLY A 56 27.11 -8.42 9.73
C GLY A 56 27.41 -6.96 9.37
N ALA A 57 28.45 -6.71 8.57
CA ALA A 57 28.78 -5.37 8.08
C ALA A 57 27.75 -4.90 7.04
N ALA A 58 27.36 -5.76 6.10
CA ALA A 58 26.33 -5.47 5.10
C ALA A 58 24.98 -5.12 5.77
N THR A 59 24.53 -5.95 6.71
CA THR A 59 23.33 -5.69 7.53
C THR A 59 23.47 -4.37 8.30
N GLY A 60 24.61 -4.13 8.96
CA GLY A 60 24.85 -2.90 9.72
C GLY A 60 24.75 -1.65 8.87
N VAL A 61 25.39 -1.63 7.68
CA VAL A 61 25.33 -0.52 6.73
C VAL A 61 23.90 -0.28 6.25
N ILE A 62 23.19 -1.34 5.88
CA ILE A 62 21.80 -1.25 5.42
C ILE A 62 20.90 -0.70 6.52
N THR A 63 20.97 -1.25 7.74
CA THR A 63 20.14 -0.80 8.86
C THR A 63 20.45 0.63 9.26
N ILE A 64 21.72 1.03 9.37
CA ILE A 64 22.10 2.41 9.68
C ILE A 64 21.60 3.36 8.59
N SER A 65 21.81 3.04 7.32
CA SER A 65 21.34 3.87 6.20
C SER A 65 19.81 4.01 6.20
N PHE A 66 19.08 2.91 6.46
CA PHE A 66 17.62 2.92 6.56
C PHE A 66 17.15 3.79 7.73
N ILE A 67 17.75 3.65 8.92
CA ILE A 67 17.43 4.46 10.09
C ILE A 67 17.70 5.93 9.81
N VAL A 68 18.86 6.27 9.22
CA VAL A 68 19.20 7.65 8.86
C VAL A 68 18.18 8.23 7.89
N VAL A 69 17.86 7.51 6.81
CA VAL A 69 16.85 7.96 5.83
C VAL A 69 15.48 8.12 6.50
N ALA A 70 15.04 7.16 7.32
CA ALA A 70 13.76 7.22 8.01
C ALA A 70 13.69 8.40 9.00
N VAL A 71 14.74 8.63 9.78
CA VAL A 71 14.83 9.74 10.73
C VAL A 71 14.87 11.09 10.00
N VAL A 72 15.68 11.23 8.96
CA VAL A 72 15.74 12.46 8.14
C VAL A 72 14.38 12.72 7.51
N LEU A 73 13.75 11.70 6.92
CA LEU A 73 12.44 11.81 6.33
C LEU A 73 11.41 12.18 7.41
N MET A 74 11.46 11.61 8.61
CA MET A 74 10.55 11.98 9.70
C MET A 74 10.75 13.43 10.18
N ILE A 75 12.00 13.87 10.35
CA ILE A 75 12.35 15.23 10.78
C ILE A 75 11.96 16.28 9.73
N VAL A 76 12.04 15.96 8.44
CA VAL A 76 11.63 16.89 7.38
C VAL A 76 10.13 16.82 7.14
N LEU A 77 9.59 15.61 7.02
CA LEU A 77 8.23 15.38 6.57
C LEU A 77 7.19 15.71 7.64
N VAL A 78 7.41 15.27 8.88
CA VAL A 78 6.41 15.45 9.95
C VAL A 78 6.16 16.94 10.22
N PRO A 79 7.18 17.80 10.39
CA PRO A 79 6.94 19.24 10.58
C PRO A 79 6.30 19.90 9.36
N VAL A 80 6.70 19.51 8.15
CA VAL A 80 6.10 20.06 6.92
C VAL A 80 4.63 19.70 6.83
N LEU A 81 4.26 18.43 7.05
CA LEU A 81 2.87 17.99 7.08
C LEU A 81 2.09 18.64 8.22
N TYR A 82 2.67 18.73 9.42
CA TYR A 82 2.04 19.37 10.57
C TYR A 82 1.74 20.85 10.31
N ASN A 83 2.73 21.60 9.81
CA ASN A 83 2.56 23.01 9.49
C ASN A 83 1.58 23.22 8.33
N GLN A 84 1.57 22.32 7.33
CA GLN A 84 0.59 22.35 6.25
C GLN A 84 -0.83 22.08 6.74
N LEU A 85 -1.00 21.14 7.68
CA LEU A 85 -2.30 20.84 8.28
C LEU A 85 -2.80 22.00 9.15
N ILE A 86 -1.93 22.64 9.93
CA ILE A 86 -2.30 23.85 10.70
C ILE A 86 -2.70 24.97 9.75
N ALA A 87 -1.89 25.25 8.71
CA ALA A 87 -2.21 26.28 7.74
C ALA A 87 -3.56 26.01 7.05
N LEU A 88 -3.88 24.74 6.76
CA LEU A 88 -5.17 24.35 6.22
C LEU A 88 -6.31 24.63 7.20
N ILE A 89 -6.14 24.34 8.50
CA ILE A 89 -7.16 24.59 9.53
C ILE A 89 -7.38 26.08 9.75
N GLU A 90 -6.31 26.88 9.80
CA GLU A 90 -6.41 28.33 10.00
C GLU A 90 -7.15 29.01 8.84
N VAL A 91 -6.95 28.50 7.63
CA VAL A 91 -7.56 29.03 6.41
C VAL A 91 -8.94 28.41 6.13
N ALA A 92 -9.24 27.23 6.69
CA ALA A 92 -10.49 26.51 6.45
C ALA A 92 -11.77 27.35 6.63
N PRO A 93 -11.93 28.18 7.69
CA PRO A 93 -13.12 29.02 7.85
C PRO A 93 -13.30 29.99 6.66
N THR A 94 -12.20 30.55 6.16
CA THR A 94 -12.19 31.44 5.00
C THR A 94 -12.48 30.68 3.69
N VAL A 95 -12.00 29.44 3.55
CA VAL A 95 -12.38 28.57 2.41
C VAL A 95 -13.87 28.26 2.43
N LEU A 96 -14.42 27.97 3.60
CA LEU A 96 -15.85 27.67 3.75
C LEU A 96 -16.72 28.86 3.36
N GLN A 97 -16.33 30.07 3.75
CA GLN A 97 -17.04 31.29 3.36
C GLN A 97 -17.02 31.48 1.84
N HIS A 98 -15.86 31.37 1.19
CA HIS A 98 -15.77 31.50 -0.28
C HIS A 98 -16.46 30.34 -1.02
N GLY A 99 -16.42 29.12 -0.48
CA GLY A 99 -17.13 27.97 -1.03
C GLY A 99 -18.65 28.10 -0.93
N GLN A 100 -19.15 28.63 0.19
CA GLN A 100 -20.56 28.99 0.35
C GLN A 100 -20.96 30.06 -0.68
N GLU A 101 -20.17 31.13 -0.83
CA GLU A 101 -20.42 32.15 -1.85
C GLU A 101 -20.40 31.59 -3.28
N PHE A 102 -19.51 30.64 -3.57
CA PHE A 102 -19.46 29.95 -4.87
C PHE A 102 -20.71 29.11 -5.11
N LEU A 103 -21.12 28.29 -4.14
CA LEU A 103 -22.30 27.45 -4.25
C LEU A 103 -23.58 28.28 -4.38
N LEU A 104 -23.66 29.41 -3.67
CA LEU A 104 -24.74 30.38 -3.82
C LEU A 104 -24.75 31.01 -5.22
N LYS A 105 -23.60 31.44 -5.74
CA LYS A 105 -23.48 31.97 -7.13
C LYS A 105 -23.80 30.93 -8.20
N LEU A 106 -23.43 29.66 -7.98
CA LEU A 106 -23.74 28.56 -8.87
C LEU A 106 -25.24 28.19 -8.83
N GLY A 107 -25.84 28.29 -7.64
CA GLY A 107 -27.28 28.16 -7.35
C GLY A 107 -28.13 29.25 -8.03
N ASP A 108 -27.62 30.48 -8.07
CA ASP A 108 -28.25 31.61 -8.77
C ASP A 108 -28.10 31.54 -10.32
N GLY A 109 -27.11 30.77 -10.79
CA GLY A 109 -26.84 30.52 -12.20
C GLY A 109 -27.85 29.60 -12.90
N ARG A 110 -27.72 29.47 -14.23
CA ARG A 110 -28.58 28.58 -15.06
C ARG A 110 -28.56 27.11 -14.59
N LEU A 111 -27.48 26.67 -13.96
CA LEU A 111 -27.31 25.32 -13.43
C LEU A 111 -28.15 25.09 -12.16
N GLY A 112 -28.19 26.04 -11.23
CA GLY A 112 -28.99 25.94 -10.00
C GLY A 112 -30.49 25.98 -10.24
N ARG A 113 -30.95 26.72 -11.26
CA ARG A 113 -32.35 26.67 -11.75
C ARG A 113 -32.74 25.31 -12.35
N LEU A 114 -31.78 24.61 -12.97
CA LEU A 114 -32.00 23.29 -13.58
C LEU A 114 -32.00 22.16 -12.53
N LEU A 115 -31.22 22.30 -11.46
CA LEU A 115 -31.06 21.29 -10.41
C LEU A 115 -32.03 21.48 -9.21
N GLY A 116 -32.86 22.54 -9.21
CA GLY A 116 -33.82 22.81 -8.13
C GLY A 116 -33.17 23.23 -6.81
N VAL A 117 -31.93 23.71 -6.86
CA VAL A 117 -31.10 24.07 -5.71
C VAL A 117 -31.32 25.55 -5.38
N GLN A 118 -32.52 25.89 -4.88
CA GLN A 118 -32.86 27.26 -4.43
C GLN A 118 -33.65 27.22 -3.12
N GLY A 119 -33.25 28.08 -2.17
CA GLY A 119 -33.98 28.34 -0.93
C GLY A 119 -33.10 28.34 0.33
N PRO A 120 -33.57 28.94 1.44
CA PRO A 120 -32.83 29.04 2.71
C PRO A 120 -32.51 27.68 3.34
N ASP A 121 -33.23 26.62 2.97
CA ASP A 121 -32.97 25.24 3.42
C ASP A 121 -31.73 24.63 2.76
N VAL A 122 -31.41 25.02 1.53
CA VAL A 122 -30.19 24.61 0.82
C VAL A 122 -28.97 25.29 1.43
N GLU A 123 -29.09 26.58 1.74
CA GLU A 123 -28.03 27.35 2.40
C GLU A 123 -27.73 26.78 3.81
N ARG A 124 -28.78 26.40 4.56
CA ARG A 124 -28.63 25.64 5.81
C ARG A 124 -28.01 24.26 5.63
N ALA A 125 -28.47 23.46 4.68
CA ALA A 125 -27.91 22.13 4.44
C ALA A 125 -26.43 22.16 3.98
N ILE A 126 -26.06 23.18 3.17
CA ILE A 126 -24.69 23.43 2.74
C ILE A 126 -23.83 23.84 3.93
N SER A 127 -24.28 24.81 4.74
CA SER A 127 -23.54 25.27 5.92
C SER A 127 -23.34 24.17 6.95
N GLU A 128 -24.38 23.40 7.29
CA GLU A 128 -24.30 22.28 8.25
C GLU A 128 -23.41 21.14 7.75
N SER A 129 -23.53 20.75 6.47
CA SER A 129 -22.69 19.69 5.88
C SER A 129 -21.22 20.10 5.80
N LEU A 130 -20.95 21.37 5.50
CA LEU A 130 -19.60 21.91 5.43
C LEU A 130 -18.96 22.01 6.82
N THR A 131 -19.67 22.48 7.85
CA THR A 131 -19.12 22.51 9.22
C THR A 131 -18.90 21.11 9.79
N GLY A 132 -19.84 20.17 9.60
CA GLY A 132 -19.67 18.79 10.08
C GLY A 132 -18.55 18.02 9.36
N SER A 133 -18.27 18.37 8.10
CA SER A 133 -17.17 17.80 7.31
C SER A 133 -15.79 18.39 7.63
N PHE A 134 -15.67 19.36 8.54
CA PHE A 134 -14.36 19.86 9.01
C PHE A 134 -14.06 19.42 10.44
N ASP A 135 -15.07 19.09 11.24
CA ASP A 135 -14.87 18.57 12.59
C ASP A 135 -14.04 17.28 12.61
N TRP A 136 -14.17 16.39 11.62
CA TRP A 136 -13.30 15.21 11.53
C TRP A 136 -11.84 15.57 11.25
N LEU A 137 -11.55 16.60 10.44
CA LEU A 137 -10.19 17.09 10.18
C LEU A 137 -9.57 17.72 11.43
N VAL A 138 -10.35 18.54 12.14
CA VAL A 138 -9.92 19.14 13.43
C VAL A 138 -9.69 18.05 14.48
N ASN A 139 -10.55 17.03 14.53
CA ASN A 139 -10.39 15.88 15.42
C ASN A 139 -9.15 15.02 15.08
N ILE A 140 -8.80 14.87 13.80
CA ILE A 140 -7.55 14.21 13.40
C ILE A 140 -6.34 14.99 13.89
N VAL A 141 -6.30 16.31 13.69
CA VAL A 141 -5.15 17.12 14.10
C VAL A 141 -5.01 17.20 15.62
N THR A 142 -6.12 17.37 16.34
CA THR A 142 -6.10 17.38 17.81
C THR A 142 -5.78 16.01 18.40
N SER A 143 -6.22 14.91 17.79
CA SER A 143 -5.86 13.55 18.23
C SER A 143 -4.39 13.21 17.98
N LEU A 144 -3.79 13.72 16.89
CA LEU A 144 -2.35 13.64 16.63
C LEU A 144 -1.52 14.45 17.64
N GLY A 145 -2.02 15.61 18.07
CA GLY A 145 -1.32 16.50 19.00
C GLY A 145 -1.45 16.15 20.49
N SER A 146 -2.53 15.50 20.92
CA SER A 146 -2.88 15.38 22.35
C SER A 146 -2.84 13.97 22.94
N GLN A 147 -2.57 12.92 22.16
CA GLN A 147 -2.58 11.53 22.66
C GLN A 147 -1.17 10.94 22.79
N GLY A 148 -0.57 11.06 23.97
CA GLY A 148 0.68 10.37 24.33
C GLY A 148 0.63 8.84 24.20
N LEU A 149 -0.56 8.24 24.18
CA LEU A 149 -0.75 6.81 23.95
C LEU A 149 -0.50 6.37 22.49
N GLN A 150 -0.63 7.25 21.50
CA GLN A 150 -0.28 6.93 20.11
C GLN A 150 1.22 7.04 19.84
N ILE A 151 1.94 7.83 20.64
CA ILE A 151 3.40 7.93 20.60
C ILE A 151 4.03 6.57 20.95
N VAL A 152 3.48 5.82 21.89
CA VAL A 152 3.99 4.47 22.24
C VAL A 152 3.90 3.51 21.04
N GLY A 153 2.81 3.56 20.28
CA GLY A 153 2.64 2.76 19.06
C GLY A 153 3.61 3.16 17.95
N LEU A 154 3.80 4.47 17.73
CA LEU A 154 4.76 5.00 16.75
C LEU A 154 6.21 4.73 17.16
N VAL A 155 6.56 4.91 18.43
CA VAL A 155 7.89 4.60 18.97
C VAL A 155 8.15 3.11 18.86
N SER A 156 7.19 2.26 19.19
CA SER A 156 7.29 0.82 18.97
C SER A 156 7.56 0.51 17.50
N LEU A 157 6.82 1.12 16.57
CA LEU A 157 7.04 0.89 15.14
C LEU A 157 8.39 1.43 14.66
N VAL A 158 8.81 2.63 15.06
CA VAL A 158 10.06 3.26 14.61
C VAL A 158 11.29 2.62 15.24
N VAL A 159 11.19 2.06 16.44
CA VAL A 159 12.34 1.46 17.15
C VAL A 159 12.37 -0.06 16.98
N VAL A 160 11.24 -0.75 17.17
CA VAL A 160 11.19 -2.22 17.11
C VAL A 160 11.32 -2.70 15.67
N THR A 161 10.71 -2.03 14.69
CA THR A 161 10.76 -2.47 13.29
C THR A 161 12.19 -2.53 12.74
N PRO A 162 13.05 -1.49 12.87
CA PRO A 162 14.43 -1.57 12.41
C PRO A 162 15.27 -2.60 13.17
N VAL A 163 15.03 -2.77 14.47
CA VAL A 163 15.72 -3.80 15.28
C VAL A 163 15.35 -5.19 14.79
N VAL A 164 14.06 -5.46 14.55
CA VAL A 164 13.61 -6.73 14.01
C VAL A 164 14.17 -6.93 12.60
N ALA A 165 14.13 -5.90 11.75
CA ALA A 165 14.68 -5.97 10.40
C ALA A 165 16.18 -6.29 10.41
N PHE A 166 16.96 -5.69 11.33
CA PHE A 166 18.38 -5.99 11.51
C PHE A 166 18.62 -7.46 11.85
N TYR A 167 17.97 -7.99 12.90
CA TYR A 167 18.17 -9.39 13.30
C TYR A 167 17.68 -10.37 12.24
N MET A 168 16.53 -10.07 11.62
CA MET A 168 15.96 -10.89 10.55
C MET A 168 16.88 -10.93 9.33
N LEU A 169 17.47 -9.80 8.94
CA LEU A 169 18.40 -9.70 7.80
C LEU A 169 19.75 -10.37 8.11
N LEU A 170 20.25 -10.22 9.34
CA LEU A 170 21.50 -10.83 9.80
C LEU A 170 21.44 -12.35 9.77
N ASP A 171 20.35 -12.94 10.27
CA ASP A 171 20.17 -14.39 10.39
C ASP A 171 19.35 -15.01 9.25
N TRP A 172 19.00 -14.23 8.22
CA TRP A 172 18.10 -14.66 7.13
C TRP A 172 18.51 -15.99 6.51
N ASP A 173 19.75 -16.10 6.01
CA ASP A 173 20.25 -17.32 5.35
C ASP A 173 20.20 -18.53 6.28
N ARG A 174 20.62 -18.35 7.53
CA ARG A 174 20.60 -19.39 8.56
C ARG A 174 19.19 -19.84 8.87
N MET A 175 18.23 -18.92 8.90
CA MET A 175 16.82 -19.23 9.11
C MET A 175 16.27 -20.03 7.93
N VAL A 176 16.56 -19.62 6.70
CA VAL A 176 16.13 -20.32 5.48
C VAL A 176 16.72 -21.74 5.44
N GLU A 177 18.01 -21.91 5.72
CA GLU A 177 18.66 -23.22 5.77
C GLU A 177 18.04 -24.15 6.82
N ARG A 178 17.75 -23.63 8.02
CA ARG A 178 17.08 -24.41 9.07
C ARG A 178 15.67 -24.82 8.69
N ILE A 179 14.90 -23.92 8.08
CA ILE A 179 13.55 -24.23 7.58
C ILE A 179 13.65 -25.30 6.47
N ASP A 180 14.60 -25.16 5.55
CA ASP A 180 14.81 -26.12 4.47
C ASP A 180 15.19 -27.52 4.96
N ALA A 181 15.96 -27.59 6.06
CA ALA A 181 16.33 -28.86 6.70
C ALA A 181 15.15 -29.57 7.38
N LEU A 182 14.09 -28.84 7.75
CA LEU A 182 12.88 -29.39 8.38
C LEU A 182 11.83 -29.86 7.36
N LEU A 183 12.05 -29.65 6.06
CA LEU A 183 11.08 -29.99 5.03
C LEU A 183 10.88 -31.52 4.92
N PRO A 184 9.63 -32.00 4.80
CA PRO A 184 9.35 -33.40 4.49
C PRO A 184 10.03 -33.82 3.18
N ARG A 185 10.82 -34.90 3.21
CA ARG A 185 11.68 -35.34 2.10
C ARG A 185 10.90 -35.52 0.79
N ASP A 186 9.73 -36.14 0.85
CA ASP A 186 8.90 -36.42 -0.34
C ASP A 186 8.34 -35.17 -1.01
N HIS A 187 8.21 -34.06 -0.27
CA HIS A 187 7.60 -32.82 -0.76
C HIS A 187 8.62 -31.68 -0.91
N ARG A 188 9.89 -31.91 -0.55
CA ARG A 188 10.94 -30.89 -0.48
C ARG A 188 11.08 -30.11 -1.79
N ASP A 189 11.15 -30.80 -2.92
CA ASP A 189 11.31 -30.14 -4.23
C ASP A 189 10.08 -29.33 -4.63
N THR A 190 8.88 -29.81 -4.28
CA THR A 190 7.64 -29.08 -4.50
C THR A 190 7.60 -27.80 -3.67
N ILE A 191 7.95 -27.88 -2.37
CA ILE A 191 7.95 -26.73 -1.47
C ILE A 191 9.00 -25.70 -1.92
N ARG A 192 10.22 -26.13 -2.26
CA ARG A 192 11.28 -25.26 -2.80
C ARG A 192 10.88 -24.61 -4.12
N LYS A 193 10.17 -25.33 -4.99
CA LYS A 193 9.63 -24.75 -6.22
C LYS A 193 8.62 -23.65 -5.90
N LEU A 194 7.65 -23.92 -5.02
CA LEU A 194 6.67 -22.91 -4.58
C LEU A 194 7.34 -21.69 -3.95
N ALA A 195 8.34 -21.88 -3.09
CA ALA A 195 9.10 -20.80 -2.48
C ALA A 195 9.80 -19.93 -3.53
N ARG A 196 10.45 -20.55 -4.53
CA ARG A 196 11.08 -19.83 -5.65
C ARG A 196 10.06 -19.10 -6.52
N ASP A 197 8.92 -19.72 -6.81
CA ASP A 197 7.84 -19.12 -7.59
C ASP A 197 7.30 -17.86 -6.86
N ILE A 198 7.05 -17.95 -5.54
CA ILE A 198 6.66 -16.80 -4.71
C ILE A 198 7.75 -15.71 -4.75
N ASN A 199 9.00 -16.09 -4.50
CA ASN A 199 10.13 -15.16 -4.47
C ASN A 199 10.28 -14.38 -5.80
N SER A 200 10.18 -15.09 -6.94
CA SER A 200 10.29 -14.49 -8.27
C SER A 200 9.19 -13.46 -8.57
N VAL A 201 7.99 -13.68 -8.03
CA VAL A 201 6.85 -12.75 -8.16
C VAL A 201 7.07 -11.54 -7.26
N LEU A 202 7.49 -11.75 -6.01
CA LEU A 202 7.75 -10.68 -5.05
C LEU A 202 8.89 -9.76 -5.48
N GLU A 203 10.03 -10.31 -5.90
CA GLU A 203 11.17 -9.55 -6.42
C GLU A 203 10.76 -8.70 -7.64
N GLY A 204 10.01 -9.30 -8.56
CA GLY A 204 9.50 -8.62 -9.74
C GLY A 204 8.55 -7.48 -9.40
N PHE A 205 7.64 -7.72 -8.46
CA PHE A 205 6.69 -6.73 -7.95
C PHE A 205 7.43 -5.55 -7.30
N VAL A 206 8.31 -5.82 -6.34
CA VAL A 206 9.02 -4.76 -5.59
C VAL A 206 9.86 -3.91 -6.52
N ARG A 207 10.63 -4.52 -7.42
CA ARG A 207 11.43 -3.79 -8.41
C ARG A 207 10.55 -2.92 -9.31
N GLY A 208 9.45 -3.48 -9.82
CA GLY A 208 8.50 -2.74 -10.64
C GLY A 208 7.90 -1.56 -9.88
N GLN A 209 7.46 -1.79 -8.65
CA GLN A 209 6.77 -0.81 -7.83
C GLN A 209 7.68 0.33 -7.38
N VAL A 210 8.93 0.05 -7.01
CA VAL A 210 9.91 1.11 -6.71
C VAL A 210 10.12 2.02 -7.92
N ILE A 211 10.21 1.46 -9.13
CA ILE A 211 10.34 2.26 -10.36
C ILE A 211 9.07 3.09 -10.60
N VAL A 212 7.88 2.51 -10.40
CA VAL A 212 6.59 3.24 -10.49
C VAL A 212 6.58 4.43 -9.52
N CYS A 213 6.91 4.21 -8.25
CA CYS A 213 6.98 5.25 -7.23
C CYS A 213 7.93 6.39 -7.62
N LEU A 214 9.12 6.06 -8.12
CA LEU A 214 10.10 7.06 -8.55
C LEU A 214 9.60 7.87 -9.75
N ILE A 215 9.00 7.21 -10.75
CA ILE A 215 8.48 7.89 -11.94
C ILE A 215 7.30 8.80 -11.56
N LEU A 216 6.33 8.30 -10.78
CA LEU A 216 5.19 9.11 -10.35
C LEU A 216 5.60 10.23 -9.42
N GLY A 217 6.51 9.96 -8.47
CA GLY A 217 7.09 10.99 -7.62
C GLY A 217 7.74 12.10 -8.43
N PHE A 218 8.50 11.75 -9.47
CA PHE A 218 9.09 12.72 -10.39
C PHE A 218 8.02 13.50 -11.18
N ILE A 219 7.05 12.81 -11.80
CA ILE A 219 5.96 13.45 -12.57
C ILE A 219 5.18 14.43 -11.70
N TYR A 220 4.76 14.02 -10.51
CA TYR A 220 3.99 14.87 -9.62
C TYR A 220 4.84 15.99 -9.04
N ALA A 221 6.06 15.71 -8.58
CA ALA A 221 6.92 16.74 -8.00
C ALA A 221 7.27 17.83 -9.01
N VAL A 222 7.69 17.45 -10.21
CA VAL A 222 8.04 18.39 -11.28
C VAL A 222 6.78 19.05 -11.81
N GLY A 223 5.73 18.29 -12.12
CA GLY A 223 4.49 18.80 -12.67
C GLY A 223 3.84 19.85 -11.77
N LEU A 224 3.68 19.55 -10.48
CA LEU A 224 3.08 20.50 -9.53
C LEU A 224 3.97 21.72 -9.29
N THR A 225 5.30 21.54 -9.28
CA THR A 225 6.24 22.67 -9.14
C THR A 225 6.22 23.58 -10.37
N LEU A 226 6.10 23.03 -11.58
CA LEU A 226 6.02 23.79 -12.83
C LEU A 226 4.72 24.59 -12.94
N VAL A 227 3.61 24.06 -12.41
CA VAL A 227 2.35 24.81 -12.28
C VAL A 227 2.48 25.95 -11.25
N GLY A 228 3.55 25.97 -10.44
CA GLY A 228 3.76 26.98 -9.41
C GLY A 228 3.02 26.68 -8.11
N LEU A 229 2.51 25.46 -7.92
CA LEU A 229 1.82 25.07 -6.69
C LEU A 229 2.81 25.11 -5.52
N LYS A 230 2.49 25.90 -4.50
CA LYS A 230 3.24 25.95 -3.24
C LYS A 230 3.23 24.56 -2.63
N PHE A 231 4.41 24.10 -2.23
CA PHE A 231 4.64 22.74 -1.74
C PHE A 231 4.42 21.63 -2.78
N GLY A 232 4.28 21.94 -4.07
CA GLY A 232 4.09 20.96 -5.14
C GLY A 232 5.15 19.86 -5.18
N LEU A 233 6.43 20.23 -4.98
CA LEU A 233 7.55 19.27 -4.85
C LEU A 233 7.30 18.25 -3.73
N VAL A 234 6.92 18.72 -2.54
CA VAL A 234 6.70 17.88 -1.36
C VAL A 234 5.50 16.97 -1.59
N VAL A 235 4.36 17.54 -2.01
CA VAL A 235 3.13 16.79 -2.31
C VAL A 235 3.41 15.72 -3.35
N GLY A 236 4.16 16.05 -4.40
CA GLY A 236 4.49 15.12 -5.47
C GLY A 236 5.40 13.96 -5.02
N ILE A 237 6.45 14.24 -4.24
CA ILE A 237 7.32 13.20 -3.68
C ILE A 237 6.52 12.27 -2.76
N ILE A 238 5.68 12.83 -1.88
CA ILE A 238 4.85 12.04 -0.96
C ILE A 238 3.88 11.17 -1.73
N ALA A 239 3.15 11.75 -2.69
CA ALA A 239 2.23 11.02 -3.55
C ALA A 239 2.94 9.85 -4.24
N GLY A 240 4.13 10.10 -4.81
CA GLY A 240 4.96 9.05 -5.43
C GLY A 240 5.39 7.94 -4.47
N ILE A 241 5.80 8.27 -3.24
CA ILE A 241 6.17 7.29 -2.21
C ILE A 241 4.94 6.46 -1.80
N ILE A 242 3.81 7.12 -1.51
CA ILE A 242 2.58 6.44 -1.11
C ILE A 242 2.00 5.59 -2.26
N SER A 243 2.29 5.92 -3.52
CA SER A 243 1.91 5.10 -4.68
C SER A 243 2.53 3.71 -4.67
N PHE A 244 3.38 3.36 -3.69
CA PHE A 244 3.73 1.97 -3.42
C PHE A 244 2.48 1.12 -3.14
N ILE A 245 1.45 1.70 -2.51
CA ILE A 245 0.11 1.13 -2.46
C ILE A 245 -0.65 1.64 -3.69
N PRO A 246 -1.02 0.77 -4.65
CA PRO A 246 -1.67 1.18 -5.89
C PRO A 246 -2.91 2.04 -5.63
N TYR A 247 -3.12 3.06 -6.46
CA TYR A 247 -4.19 4.06 -6.38
C TYR A 247 -4.12 4.99 -5.16
N LEU A 248 -3.64 4.53 -4.02
CA LEU A 248 -3.69 5.30 -2.77
C LEU A 248 -2.82 6.56 -2.84
N GLY A 249 -1.62 6.47 -3.40
CA GLY A 249 -0.72 7.63 -3.52
C GLY A 249 -1.28 8.72 -4.42
N THR A 250 -1.82 8.36 -5.57
CA THR A 250 -2.46 9.30 -6.48
C THR A 250 -3.72 9.92 -5.87
N ILE A 251 -4.57 9.14 -5.19
CA ILE A 251 -5.78 9.66 -4.53
C ILE A 251 -5.44 10.65 -3.41
N LEU A 252 -4.56 10.26 -2.48
CA LEU A 252 -4.18 11.13 -1.37
C LEU A 252 -3.42 12.37 -1.85
N GLY A 253 -2.50 12.17 -2.80
CA GLY A 253 -1.80 13.27 -3.46
C GLY A 253 -2.76 14.24 -4.15
N PHE A 254 -3.76 13.72 -4.87
CA PHE A 254 -4.77 14.52 -5.53
C PHE A 254 -5.63 15.31 -4.54
N ILE A 255 -6.10 14.68 -3.46
CA ILE A 255 -6.90 15.37 -2.43
C ILE A 255 -6.11 16.55 -1.86
N VAL A 256 -4.86 16.30 -1.43
CA VAL A 256 -4.01 17.35 -0.85
C VAL A 256 -3.63 18.41 -1.89
N GLY A 257 -3.20 17.99 -3.08
CA GLY A 257 -2.79 18.89 -4.16
C GLY A 257 -3.94 19.74 -4.71
N ALA A 258 -5.12 19.16 -4.90
CA ALA A 258 -6.31 19.88 -5.35
C ALA A 258 -6.81 20.85 -4.27
N ALA A 259 -6.78 20.47 -2.99
CA ALA A 259 -7.11 21.39 -1.90
C ALA A 259 -6.15 22.61 -1.88
N LEU A 260 -4.84 22.36 -2.01
CA LEU A 260 -3.84 23.43 -2.09
C LEU A 260 -4.02 24.30 -3.35
N ALA A 261 -4.35 23.70 -4.49
CA ALA A 261 -4.56 24.42 -5.75
C ALA A 261 -5.81 25.30 -5.69
N LEU A 262 -6.92 24.77 -5.18
CA LEU A 262 -8.14 25.53 -4.92
C LEU A 262 -7.85 26.71 -3.98
N PHE A 263 -7.02 26.52 -2.96
CA PHE A 263 -6.66 27.62 -2.07
C PHE A 263 -5.76 28.66 -2.73
N GLN A 264 -4.73 28.22 -3.44
CA GLN A 264 -3.68 29.11 -3.95
C GLN A 264 -4.14 29.92 -5.15
N PHE A 265 -4.88 29.30 -6.06
CA PHE A 265 -5.12 29.84 -7.39
C PHE A 265 -6.54 30.38 -7.56
N TRP A 266 -7.44 30.21 -6.58
CA TRP A 266 -8.80 30.73 -6.69
C TRP A 266 -8.83 32.26 -6.85
N PRO A 267 -9.68 32.80 -7.76
CA PRO A 267 -10.69 32.15 -8.61
C PRO A 267 -10.20 31.75 -10.02
N ASP A 268 -8.90 31.67 -10.27
CA ASP A 268 -8.34 31.24 -11.55
C ASP A 268 -8.48 29.72 -11.74
N TYR A 269 -9.49 29.33 -12.51
CA TYR A 269 -9.78 27.93 -12.83
C TYR A 269 -8.73 27.28 -13.72
N PHE A 270 -7.90 28.06 -14.44
CA PHE A 270 -6.92 27.50 -15.36
C PHE A 270 -5.81 26.77 -14.61
N GLU A 271 -5.23 27.41 -13.60
CA GLU A 271 -4.14 26.83 -12.79
C GLU A 271 -4.63 25.65 -11.93
N ILE A 272 -5.86 25.72 -11.41
CA ILE A 272 -6.51 24.59 -10.73
C ILE A 272 -6.67 23.41 -11.71
N GLY A 273 -7.12 23.68 -12.93
CA GLY A 273 -7.25 22.68 -13.99
C GLY A 273 -5.91 22.05 -14.37
N LEU A 274 -4.81 22.81 -14.35
CA LEU A 274 -3.47 22.29 -14.57
C LEU A 274 -3.02 21.31 -13.48
N VAL A 275 -3.29 21.60 -12.20
CA VAL A 275 -3.00 20.67 -11.10
C VAL A 275 -3.77 19.36 -11.25
N VAL A 276 -5.08 19.45 -11.56
CA VAL A 276 -5.90 18.26 -11.86
C VAL A 276 -5.33 17.50 -13.06
N GLY A 277 -4.89 18.22 -14.09
CA GLY A 277 -4.23 17.66 -15.27
C GLY A 277 -2.96 16.88 -14.95
N VAL A 278 -2.11 17.37 -14.05
CA VAL A 278 -0.90 16.67 -13.61
C VAL A 278 -1.23 15.31 -12.99
N PHE A 279 -2.22 15.26 -12.09
CA PHE A 279 -2.67 13.99 -11.49
C PHE A 279 -3.34 13.07 -12.50
N ALA A 280 -4.14 13.61 -13.42
CA ALA A 280 -4.77 12.83 -14.48
C ALA A 280 -3.74 12.20 -15.42
N ILE A 281 -2.69 12.95 -15.80
CA ILE A 281 -1.57 12.45 -16.61
C ILE A 281 -0.81 11.36 -15.86
N GLY A 282 -0.47 11.59 -14.60
CA GLY A 282 0.23 10.58 -13.79
C GLY A 282 -0.59 9.29 -13.65
N GLN A 283 -1.89 9.40 -13.37
CA GLN A 283 -2.80 8.26 -13.29
C GLN A 283 -2.93 7.51 -14.63
N PHE A 284 -3.00 8.25 -15.74
CA PHE A 284 -3.05 7.66 -17.07
C PHE A 284 -1.76 6.89 -17.39
N ILE A 285 -0.60 7.48 -17.08
CA ILE A 285 0.71 6.85 -17.24
C ILE A 285 0.83 5.62 -16.33
N GLU A 286 0.41 5.71 -15.07
CA GLU A 286 0.40 4.60 -14.12
C GLU A 286 -0.43 3.42 -14.64
N GLY A 287 -1.70 3.68 -14.97
CA GLY A 287 -2.65 2.63 -15.34
C GLY A 287 -2.37 1.98 -16.70
N ASN A 288 -1.93 2.77 -17.70
CA ASN A 288 -1.80 2.28 -19.07
C ASN A 288 -0.39 1.85 -19.45
N PHE A 289 0.65 2.41 -18.80
CA PHE A 289 2.04 2.15 -19.20
C PHE A 289 2.86 1.53 -18.07
N LEU A 290 2.91 2.17 -16.89
CA LEU A 290 3.80 1.73 -15.83
C LEU A 290 3.35 0.43 -15.21
N SER A 291 2.09 0.36 -14.77
CA SER A 291 1.56 -0.82 -14.09
C SER A 291 1.63 -2.07 -14.99
N PRO A 292 1.16 -2.07 -16.25
CA PRO A 292 1.28 -3.25 -17.11
C PRO A 292 2.72 -3.66 -17.40
N LYS A 293 3.62 -2.71 -17.66
CA LYS A 293 4.99 -2.98 -18.09
C LYS A 293 5.93 -3.34 -16.95
N LEU A 294 5.74 -2.76 -15.77
CA LEU A 294 6.62 -2.91 -14.62
C LEU A 294 6.09 -3.92 -13.59
N VAL A 295 4.76 -4.04 -13.45
CA VAL A 295 4.11 -4.82 -12.38
C VAL A 295 3.23 -5.96 -12.92
N GLY A 296 2.49 -5.72 -14.02
CA GLY A 296 1.34 -6.50 -14.46
C GLY A 296 1.61 -7.97 -14.79
N ASN A 297 2.73 -8.27 -15.45
CA ASN A 297 3.05 -9.66 -15.83
C ASN A 297 3.53 -10.53 -14.65
N ARG A 298 3.92 -9.93 -13.52
CA ARG A 298 4.54 -10.66 -12.41
C ARG A 298 3.50 -11.24 -11.46
N VAL A 299 2.46 -10.47 -11.15
CA VAL A 299 1.50 -10.82 -10.07
C VAL A 299 0.36 -11.71 -10.58
N GLY A 300 -0.10 -11.49 -11.83
CA GLY A 300 -1.14 -12.33 -12.46
C GLY A 300 -2.47 -12.36 -11.70
N LEU A 301 -2.77 -11.31 -10.93
CA LEU A 301 -4.02 -11.16 -10.20
C LEU A 301 -4.96 -10.21 -10.94
N HIS A 302 -6.24 -10.54 -10.95
CA HIS A 302 -7.26 -9.63 -11.46
C HIS A 302 -7.33 -8.36 -10.59
N PRO A 303 -7.55 -7.15 -11.15
CA PRO A 303 -7.58 -5.90 -10.39
C PRO A 303 -8.52 -5.91 -9.17
N VAL A 304 -9.68 -6.57 -9.30
CA VAL A 304 -10.64 -6.74 -8.19
C VAL A 304 -10.02 -7.47 -6.99
N TRP A 305 -9.19 -8.49 -7.22
CA TRP A 305 -8.50 -9.21 -6.14
C TRP A 305 -7.44 -8.34 -5.47
N VAL A 306 -6.77 -7.48 -6.23
CA VAL A 306 -5.81 -6.52 -5.70
C VAL A 306 -6.51 -5.51 -4.79
N MET A 307 -7.62 -4.91 -5.27
CA MET A 307 -8.41 -3.98 -4.46
C MET A 307 -8.95 -4.65 -3.19
N PHE A 308 -9.52 -5.85 -3.32
CA PHE A 308 -10.00 -6.62 -2.17
C PHE A 308 -8.89 -6.89 -1.17
N ALA A 309 -7.71 -7.32 -1.62
CA ALA A 309 -6.57 -7.56 -0.74
C ALA A 309 -6.15 -6.28 0.00
N ILE A 310 -6.03 -5.15 -0.68
CA ILE A 310 -5.68 -3.87 -0.05
C ILE A 310 -6.68 -3.55 1.06
N PHE A 311 -7.99 -3.57 0.79
CA PHE A 311 -8.99 -3.25 1.79
C PHE A 311 -9.06 -4.28 2.93
N ALA A 312 -8.97 -5.57 2.61
CA ALA A 312 -9.02 -6.63 3.61
C ALA A 312 -7.82 -6.57 4.57
N PHE A 313 -6.59 -6.49 4.04
CA PHE A 313 -5.40 -6.39 4.89
C PHE A 313 -5.30 -5.04 5.59
N ALA A 314 -5.77 -3.94 4.97
CA ALA A 314 -5.88 -2.64 5.64
C ALA A 314 -6.83 -2.70 6.84
N ALA A 315 -8.00 -3.34 6.70
CA ALA A 315 -8.95 -3.49 7.79
C ALA A 315 -8.41 -4.37 8.93
N LEU A 316 -7.61 -5.40 8.61
CA LEU A 316 -7.07 -6.34 9.59
C LEU A 316 -5.84 -5.79 10.34
N PHE A 317 -4.93 -5.14 9.61
CA PHE A 317 -3.59 -4.79 10.09
C PHE A 317 -3.21 -3.32 9.86
N GLY A 318 -4.18 -2.47 9.49
CA GLY A 318 -3.97 -1.05 9.25
C GLY A 318 -3.04 -0.77 8.07
N PHE A 319 -2.26 0.30 8.17
CA PHE A 319 -1.35 0.74 7.11
C PHE A 319 -0.34 -0.34 6.68
N VAL A 320 0.26 -1.06 7.64
CA VAL A 320 1.20 -2.15 7.34
C VAL A 320 0.52 -3.27 6.55
N GLY A 321 -0.73 -3.59 6.89
CA GLY A 321 -1.54 -4.53 6.12
C GLY A 321 -1.75 -4.09 4.68
N ALA A 322 -2.12 -2.82 4.46
CA ALA A 322 -2.29 -2.27 3.12
C ALA A 322 -1.00 -2.35 2.29
N LEU A 323 0.15 -2.06 2.92
CA LEU A 323 1.47 -2.13 2.30
C LEU A 323 1.84 -3.56 1.87
N LEU A 324 1.54 -4.54 2.72
CA LEU A 324 1.86 -5.95 2.47
C LEU A 324 0.78 -6.70 1.69
N ALA A 325 -0.35 -6.06 1.41
CA ALA A 325 -1.50 -6.69 0.77
C ALA A 325 -1.16 -7.34 -0.57
N LEU A 326 -0.42 -6.63 -1.43
CA LEU A 326 -0.04 -7.14 -2.75
C LEU A 326 0.96 -8.31 -2.68
N PRO A 327 2.08 -8.20 -1.93
CA PRO A 327 2.97 -9.33 -1.69
C PRO A 327 2.23 -10.58 -1.18
N ILE A 328 1.37 -10.42 -0.18
CA ILE A 328 0.62 -11.54 0.40
C ILE A 328 -0.36 -12.11 -0.63
N ALA A 329 -1.12 -11.25 -1.33
CA ALA A 329 -2.05 -11.69 -2.37
C ALA A 329 -1.34 -12.43 -3.51
N ALA A 330 -0.15 -11.98 -3.91
CA ALA A 330 0.67 -12.61 -4.93
C ALA A 330 1.13 -14.01 -4.50
N ALA A 331 1.62 -14.13 -3.25
CA ALA A 331 2.00 -15.42 -2.67
C ALA A 331 0.81 -16.38 -2.59
N LEU A 332 -0.35 -15.89 -2.12
CA LEU A 332 -1.60 -16.66 -2.11
C LEU A 332 -2.03 -17.05 -3.53
N GLY A 333 -1.83 -16.21 -4.53
CA GLY A 333 -2.10 -16.52 -5.94
C GLY A 333 -1.24 -17.68 -6.47
N VAL A 334 0.04 -17.74 -6.10
CA VAL A 334 0.91 -18.88 -6.44
C VAL A 334 0.40 -20.17 -5.79
N LEU A 335 0.09 -20.12 -4.49
CA LEU A 335 -0.43 -21.27 -3.76
C LEU A 335 -1.79 -21.73 -4.29
N ALA A 336 -2.68 -20.80 -4.63
CA ALA A 336 -3.99 -21.09 -5.20
C ALA A 336 -3.88 -21.76 -6.58
N ARG A 337 -3.02 -21.23 -7.47
CA ARG A 337 -2.76 -21.85 -8.79
C ARG A 337 -2.20 -23.26 -8.64
N PHE A 338 -1.26 -23.47 -7.71
CA PHE A 338 -0.74 -24.80 -7.40
C PHE A 338 -1.84 -25.72 -6.87
N GLY A 339 -2.65 -25.25 -5.90
CA GLY A 339 -3.75 -26.00 -5.32
C GLY A 339 -4.80 -26.41 -6.35
N ILE A 340 -5.17 -25.51 -7.26
CA ILE A 340 -6.09 -25.80 -8.38
C ILE A 340 -5.48 -26.83 -9.32
N ALA A 341 -4.19 -26.72 -9.64
CA ALA A 341 -3.50 -27.70 -10.48
C ALA A 341 -3.48 -29.10 -9.84
N GLN A 342 -3.27 -29.18 -8.52
CA GLN A 342 -3.34 -30.45 -7.78
C GLN A 342 -4.76 -30.99 -7.71
N TYR A 343 -5.75 -30.14 -7.46
CA TYR A 343 -7.16 -30.52 -7.46
C TYR A 343 -7.56 -31.12 -8.81
N ARG A 344 -7.20 -30.49 -9.93
CA ARG A 344 -7.48 -30.99 -11.29
C ARG A 344 -6.80 -32.32 -11.62
N ARG A 345 -5.71 -32.66 -10.94
CA ARG A 345 -5.01 -33.96 -11.09
C ARG A 345 -5.54 -35.01 -10.12
N SER A 346 -6.33 -34.62 -9.14
CA SER A 346 -6.86 -35.54 -8.13
C SER A 346 -8.01 -36.38 -8.69
N GLN A 347 -8.18 -37.57 -8.11
CA GLN A 347 -9.33 -38.44 -8.43
C GLN A 347 -10.68 -37.77 -8.11
N LEU A 348 -10.70 -36.81 -7.16
CA LEU A 348 -11.88 -36.01 -6.85
C LEU A 348 -12.36 -35.17 -8.05
N TYR A 349 -11.45 -34.75 -8.94
CA TYR A 349 -11.80 -33.99 -10.13
C TYR A 349 -11.97 -34.88 -11.37
N LEU A 350 -11.07 -35.85 -11.58
CA LEU A 350 -11.11 -36.74 -12.74
C LEU A 350 -12.27 -37.74 -12.68
N GLY A 351 -12.86 -37.95 -11.51
CA GLY A 351 -13.87 -38.97 -11.30
C GLY A 351 -13.29 -40.38 -11.33
N SER A 352 -14.06 -41.36 -10.88
CA SER A 352 -13.64 -42.76 -10.75
C SER A 352 -13.70 -43.54 -12.07
N SER A 353 -14.03 -42.91 -13.19
CA SER A 353 -14.24 -43.61 -14.47
C SER A 353 -12.90 -43.85 -15.18
N PRO A 354 -12.55 -45.11 -15.49
CA PRO A 354 -11.32 -45.42 -16.22
C PRO A 354 -11.50 -45.03 -17.70
N GLY A 355 -10.77 -44.00 -18.12
CA GLY A 355 -10.46 -43.74 -19.53
C GLY A 355 -11.48 -42.90 -20.28
N GLU A 356 -11.30 -41.58 -20.22
CA GLU A 356 -11.56 -40.75 -21.40
C GLU A 356 -10.42 -39.72 -21.47
N VAL A 357 -9.36 -40.10 -22.18
CA VAL A 357 -8.31 -39.16 -22.57
C VAL A 357 -8.98 -38.18 -23.52
N ILE A 358 -9.33 -36.99 -23.03
CA ILE A 358 -9.79 -35.90 -23.88
C ILE A 358 -8.62 -35.57 -24.83
N PRO A 359 -8.72 -35.83 -26.15
CA PRO A 359 -7.64 -35.49 -27.06
C PRO A 359 -7.46 -33.98 -27.10
N PRO A 360 -6.23 -33.48 -27.36
CA PRO A 360 -6.02 -32.06 -27.59
C PRO A 360 -6.92 -31.61 -28.73
N ARG A 361 -7.67 -30.54 -28.49
CA ARG A 361 -8.56 -29.93 -29.48
C ARG A 361 -7.66 -29.34 -30.57
N ASP A 362 -7.61 -29.97 -31.74
CA ASP A 362 -6.96 -29.41 -32.92
C ASP A 362 -7.56 -28.02 -33.19
N THR A 363 -6.73 -27.00 -33.01
CA THR A 363 -7.02 -25.64 -33.48
C THR A 363 -6.56 -25.55 -34.92
N ASP A 364 -7.38 -26.05 -35.84
CA ASP A 364 -7.35 -25.67 -37.24
C ASP A 364 -8.77 -25.31 -37.68
N SER A 365 -9.10 -24.01 -37.60
CA SER A 365 -9.96 -23.24 -38.52
C SER A 365 -9.91 -21.76 -38.19
#